data_AF-A0A1E4G8P1-F1
#
_entry.id   AF-A0A1E4G8P1-F1
#
_cell.length_a   1.000
_cell.length_b   1.000
_cell.length_c   1.000
_cell.angle_alpha   90.00
_cell.angle_beta   90.00
_cell.angle_gamma   90.00
#
_symmetry.space_group_name_H-M   'P 1'
#
loop_
_entity.id
_entity.type
_entity.pdbx_description
1 polymer ?
#
loop_
_entity_poly.entity_id
_entity_poly.type
_entity_poly.pdbx_seq_one_letter_code
_entity_poly.pdbx_strand_id
1 'polypeptide(L)'
;MDRFLSLLECSQLDRMQAREALKLVELALDECGEDDVRYPYLVAMEEQLLQGVVPRSRFSSFLLRFSQQPVVSLESEFRTLASELHEAVWCTSTYLELEAALDSFDEDGDELRLLDYLEVRREKILQVLQSYADTTLVAEEVTLESVVGHRLLTEGLECWLKALELVEVSLQQRDASWEGSLEAAERGNRLLLATQKLHLRVASQACSEIRTEGAVL
;
A
#
# COMPACT_ATOMS: atom_id res chain seq x y z
N MET A 1 -16.43 17.65 -9.79
CA MET A 1 -15.55 16.66 -10.43
C MET A 1 -14.50 16.11 -9.48
N ASP A 2 -13.78 16.94 -8.72
CA ASP A 2 -12.71 16.47 -7.83
C ASP A 2 -13.21 15.48 -6.78
N ARG A 3 -14.40 15.72 -6.22
CA ARG A 3 -15.09 14.79 -5.31
C ARG A 3 -15.36 13.42 -5.93
N PHE A 4 -15.73 13.38 -7.22
CA PHE A 4 -15.96 12.13 -7.94
C PHE A 4 -14.67 11.33 -8.13
N LEU A 5 -13.58 12.01 -8.49
CA LEU A 5 -12.26 11.39 -8.64
C LEU A 5 -11.75 10.83 -7.29
N SER A 6 -11.82 11.61 -6.21
CA SER A 6 -11.40 11.13 -4.87
C SER A 6 -12.23 9.93 -4.39
N LEU A 7 -13.53 9.93 -4.65
CA LEU A 7 -14.40 8.81 -4.28
C LEU A 7 -14.09 7.57 -5.11
N LEU A 8 -13.80 7.71 -6.41
CA LEU A 8 -13.38 6.59 -7.25
C LEU A 8 -12.02 6.01 -6.84
N GLU A 9 -11.10 6.84 -6.37
CA GLU A 9 -9.76 6.42 -5.90
C GLU A 9 -9.81 5.67 -4.56
N CYS A 10 -10.68 6.09 -3.65
CA CYS A 10 -10.83 5.46 -2.32
C CYS A 10 -11.75 4.23 -2.34
N SER A 11 -12.58 4.09 -3.36
CA SER A 11 -13.56 3.02 -3.42
C SER A 11 -12.95 1.71 -3.92
N GLN A 12 -13.27 0.60 -3.24
CA GLN A 12 -13.07 -0.73 -3.80
C GLN A 12 -14.06 -0.94 -4.95
N LEU A 13 -13.66 -0.58 -6.18
CA LEU A 13 -14.46 -0.76 -7.41
C LEU A 13 -14.97 -2.21 -7.58
N ASP A 14 -14.32 -3.18 -6.94
CA ASP A 14 -14.72 -4.58 -6.93
C ASP A 14 -16.00 -4.84 -6.13
N ARG A 15 -16.24 -4.05 -5.07
CA ARG A 15 -17.39 -4.22 -4.16
C ARG A 15 -18.53 -3.21 -4.41
N MET A 16 -18.31 -2.20 -5.25
CA MET A 16 -19.30 -1.16 -5.51
C MET A 16 -20.49 -1.69 -6.31
N GLN A 17 -21.71 -1.36 -5.89
CA GLN A 17 -22.91 -1.72 -6.64
C GLN A 17 -23.15 -0.76 -7.81
N ALA A 18 -23.72 -1.24 -8.92
CA ALA A 18 -24.01 -0.42 -10.09
C ALA A 18 -24.86 0.83 -9.76
N ARG A 19 -25.80 0.70 -8.83
CA ARG A 19 -26.64 1.83 -8.39
C ARG A 19 -25.86 2.91 -7.64
N GLU A 20 -24.85 2.53 -6.87
CA GLU A 20 -23.99 3.47 -6.14
C GLU A 20 -23.06 4.18 -7.11
N ALA A 21 -22.43 3.42 -8.01
CA ALA A 21 -21.60 3.95 -9.08
C ALA A 21 -22.37 4.90 -10.00
N LEU A 22 -23.64 4.59 -10.32
CA LEU A 22 -24.49 5.44 -11.15
C LEU A 22 -24.71 6.81 -10.50
N LYS A 23 -25.07 6.85 -9.21
CA LYS A 23 -25.24 8.12 -8.47
C LYS A 23 -23.98 8.98 -8.49
N LEU A 24 -22.81 8.35 -8.39
CA LEU A 24 -21.52 9.07 -8.44
C LEU A 24 -21.29 9.68 -9.83
N VAL A 25 -21.59 8.93 -10.89
CA VAL A 25 -21.45 9.40 -12.28
C VAL A 25 -22.46 10.50 -12.58
N GLU A 26 -23.72 10.38 -12.14
CA GLU A 26 -24.75 11.41 -12.30
C GLU A 26 -24.32 12.73 -11.62
N LEU A 27 -23.82 12.67 -10.38
CA LEU A 27 -23.28 13.85 -9.69
C LEU A 27 -22.08 14.46 -10.44
N ALA A 28 -21.24 13.62 -11.04
CA ALA A 28 -20.10 14.10 -11.83
C ALA A 28 -20.57 14.78 -13.14
N LEU A 29 -21.60 14.24 -13.80
CA LEU A 29 -22.22 14.81 -14.99
C LEU A 29 -22.89 16.14 -14.71
N ASP A 30 -23.62 16.26 -13.58
CA ASP A 30 -24.25 17.52 -13.15
C ASP A 30 -23.22 18.65 -12.95
N GLU A 31 -22.01 18.29 -12.51
CA GLU A 31 -20.89 19.21 -12.30
C GLU A 31 -19.99 19.39 -13.56
N CYS A 32 -20.25 18.67 -14.64
CA CYS A 32 -19.43 18.62 -15.85
C CYS A 32 -20.18 19.21 -17.05
N GLY A 33 -19.75 20.36 -17.55
CA GLY A 33 -20.35 20.93 -18.77
C GLY A 33 -20.15 20.01 -19.99
N GLU A 34 -21.06 20.08 -20.95
CA GLU A 34 -21.01 19.25 -22.18
C GLU A 34 -19.75 19.48 -23.02
N ASP A 35 -19.18 20.69 -22.95
CA ASP A 35 -17.93 21.05 -23.64
C ASP A 35 -16.66 20.50 -22.95
N ASP A 36 -16.80 19.90 -21.76
CA ASP A 36 -15.68 19.35 -21.01
C ASP A 36 -15.17 18.05 -21.65
N VAL A 37 -13.85 17.92 -21.78
CA VAL A 37 -13.19 16.74 -22.36
C VAL A 37 -13.50 15.43 -21.62
N ARG A 38 -13.97 15.50 -20.38
CA ARG A 38 -14.38 14.37 -19.54
C ARG A 38 -15.81 13.91 -19.82
N TYR A 39 -16.67 14.80 -20.29
CA TYR A 39 -18.11 14.56 -20.45
C TYR A 39 -18.44 13.29 -21.27
N PRO A 40 -17.82 13.03 -22.44
CA PRO A 40 -18.12 11.83 -23.23
C PRO A 40 -17.81 10.52 -22.52
N TYR A 41 -16.84 10.52 -21.60
CA TYR A 41 -16.46 9.33 -20.85
C TYR A 41 -17.45 9.03 -19.73
N LEU A 42 -17.94 10.08 -19.05
CA LEU A 42 -18.93 9.97 -17.99
C LEU A 42 -20.27 9.46 -18.54
N VAL A 43 -20.73 10.02 -19.67
CA VAL A 43 -21.93 9.54 -20.38
C VAL A 43 -21.80 8.06 -20.74
N ALA A 44 -20.64 7.64 -21.25
CA ALA A 44 -20.44 6.25 -21.62
C ALA A 44 -20.35 5.30 -20.41
N MET A 45 -20.01 5.79 -19.21
CA MET A 45 -20.11 5.01 -17.98
C MET A 45 -21.55 4.92 -17.48
N GLU A 46 -22.27 6.04 -17.50
CA GLU A 46 -23.69 6.13 -17.13
C GLU A 46 -24.52 5.13 -17.94
N GLU A 47 -24.32 5.06 -19.27
CA GLU A 47 -25.04 4.13 -20.14
C GLU A 47 -24.84 2.66 -19.73
N GLN A 48 -23.62 2.27 -19.34
CA GLN A 48 -23.34 0.90 -18.88
C GLN A 48 -23.92 0.64 -17.49
N LEU A 49 -23.92 1.65 -16.62
CA LEU A 49 -24.48 1.57 -15.28
C LEU A 49 -26.02 1.46 -15.30
N LEU A 50 -26.68 2.14 -16.23
CA LEU A 50 -28.12 2.00 -16.49
C LEU A 50 -28.50 0.58 -16.95
N GLN A 51 -27.56 -0.14 -17.59
CA GLN A 51 -27.72 -1.55 -17.94
C GLN A 51 -27.42 -2.50 -16.76
N GLY A 52 -27.09 -1.96 -15.59
CA GLY A 52 -26.76 -2.73 -14.38
C GLY A 52 -25.33 -3.28 -14.37
N VAL A 53 -24.47 -2.84 -15.28
CA VAL A 53 -23.08 -3.31 -15.40
C VAL A 53 -22.13 -2.25 -14.85
N VAL A 54 -21.24 -2.64 -13.92
CA VAL A 54 -20.19 -1.73 -13.40
C VAL A 54 -19.01 -1.71 -14.38
N PRO A 55 -18.73 -0.58 -15.07
CA PRO A 55 -17.71 -0.51 -16.10
C PRO A 55 -16.31 -0.30 -15.53
N ARG A 56 -15.81 -1.29 -14.77
CA ARG A 56 -14.56 -1.21 -14.00
C ARG A 56 -13.37 -0.73 -14.82
N SER A 57 -13.15 -1.33 -15.99
CA SER A 57 -12.04 -0.95 -16.88
C SER A 57 -12.13 0.51 -17.34
N ARG A 58 -13.34 1.06 -17.52
CA ARG A 58 -13.55 2.46 -17.87
C ARG A 58 -13.29 3.39 -16.68
N PHE A 59 -13.74 3.03 -15.48
CA PHE A 59 -13.42 3.79 -14.26
C PHE A 59 -11.90 3.89 -14.06
N SER A 60 -11.19 2.77 -14.16
CA SER A 60 -9.71 2.78 -14.06
C SER A 60 -9.06 3.63 -15.16
N SER A 61 -9.51 3.50 -16.41
CA SER A 61 -8.97 4.27 -17.53
C SER A 61 -9.24 5.78 -17.40
N PHE A 62 -10.39 6.15 -16.84
CA PHE A 62 -10.78 7.54 -16.61
C PHE A 62 -9.96 8.18 -15.49
N LEU A 63 -9.80 7.47 -14.37
CA LEU A 63 -8.92 7.90 -13.27
C LEU A 63 -7.49 8.12 -13.77
N LEU A 64 -6.95 7.18 -14.54
CA LEU A 64 -5.60 7.29 -15.10
C LEU A 64 -5.45 8.51 -16.03
N ARG A 65 -6.52 8.90 -16.71
CA ARG A 65 -6.50 9.98 -17.71
C ARG A 65 -6.80 11.37 -17.15
N PHE A 66 -7.60 11.45 -16.08
CA PHE A 66 -8.18 12.72 -15.62
C PHE A 66 -8.01 13.02 -14.13
N SER A 67 -7.38 12.14 -13.34
CA SER A 67 -6.93 12.52 -11.99
C SER A 67 -5.84 13.60 -12.12
N GLN A 68 -6.13 14.80 -11.60
CA GLN A 68 -5.18 15.92 -11.55
C GLN A 68 -4.37 15.94 -10.24
N GLN A 69 -4.51 14.94 -9.37
CA GLN A 69 -3.74 14.81 -8.13
C GLN A 69 -2.83 13.58 -8.14
N PRO A 70 -1.61 13.69 -7.60
CA PRO A 70 -0.51 12.78 -7.89
C PRO A 70 -0.53 11.57 -6.96
N VAL A 71 -1.57 10.73 -7.01
CA VAL A 71 -1.50 9.43 -6.32
C VAL A 71 -0.29 8.64 -6.83
N VAL A 72 -0.07 8.71 -8.15
CA VAL A 72 1.12 8.15 -8.80
C VAL A 72 2.40 8.86 -8.36
N SER A 73 2.42 10.18 -8.12
CA SER A 73 3.68 10.85 -7.75
C SER A 73 4.05 10.73 -6.28
N LEU A 74 3.10 10.69 -5.33
CA LEU A 74 3.45 10.44 -3.92
C LEU A 74 3.86 8.98 -3.71
N GLU A 75 3.08 8.03 -4.23
CA GLU A 75 3.45 6.61 -4.14
C GLU A 75 4.76 6.33 -4.87
N SER A 76 4.94 6.88 -6.09
CA SER A 76 6.22 6.78 -6.81
C SER A 76 7.36 7.43 -6.06
N GLU A 77 7.17 8.61 -5.45
CA GLU A 77 8.20 9.26 -4.62
C GLU A 77 8.69 8.32 -3.52
N PHE A 78 7.77 7.72 -2.75
CA PHE A 78 8.15 6.84 -1.64
C PHE A 78 8.65 5.47 -2.09
N ARG A 79 8.22 4.96 -3.24
CA ARG A 79 8.79 3.74 -3.85
C ARG A 79 10.21 3.98 -4.37
N THR A 80 10.46 5.11 -5.02
CA THR A 80 11.81 5.53 -5.40
C THR A 80 12.68 5.67 -4.16
N LEU A 81 12.18 6.35 -3.12
CA LEU A 81 12.88 6.46 -1.85
C LEU A 81 13.24 5.08 -1.29
N ALA A 82 12.30 4.12 -1.27
CA ALA A 82 12.54 2.76 -0.79
C ALA A 82 13.67 2.07 -1.57
N SER A 83 13.67 2.19 -2.90
CA SER A 83 14.69 1.61 -3.78
C SER A 83 16.07 2.26 -3.64
N GLU A 84 16.12 3.51 -3.20
CA GLU A 84 17.37 4.28 -3.03
C GLU A 84 17.89 4.28 -1.58
N LEU A 85 17.18 3.63 -0.65
CA LEU A 85 17.67 3.49 0.73
C LEU A 85 19.02 2.80 0.75
N HIS A 86 19.98 3.40 1.44
CA HIS A 86 21.28 2.81 1.70
C HIS A 86 21.16 1.62 2.66
N GLU A 87 22.00 0.60 2.50
CA GLU A 87 22.03 -0.62 3.32
C GLU A 87 22.05 -0.35 4.81
N ALA A 88 22.96 0.51 5.28
CA ALA A 88 23.02 0.96 6.67
C ALA A 88 21.71 1.54 7.24
N VAL A 89 20.73 1.89 6.40
CA VAL A 89 19.41 2.38 6.82
C VAL A 89 18.37 1.26 6.81
N TRP A 90 18.35 0.42 5.76
CA TRP A 90 17.33 -0.62 5.62
C TRP A 90 17.66 -1.95 6.29
N CYS A 91 18.94 -2.22 6.52
CA CYS A 91 19.43 -3.41 7.20
C CYS A 91 19.16 -3.28 8.70
N THR A 92 17.93 -3.64 9.09
CA THR A 92 17.47 -3.60 10.48
C THR A 92 17.94 -4.83 11.26
N SER A 93 17.86 -4.77 12.59
CA SER A 93 18.17 -5.93 13.44
C SER A 93 17.36 -7.17 13.07
N THR A 94 16.09 -7.01 12.69
CA THR A 94 15.23 -8.13 12.26
C THR A 94 15.74 -8.82 10.99
N TYR A 95 16.37 -8.08 10.08
CA TYR A 95 16.99 -8.65 8.88
C TYR A 95 18.27 -9.40 9.23
N LEU A 96 19.14 -8.79 10.04
CA LEU A 96 20.35 -9.44 10.54
C LEU A 96 20.05 -10.71 11.35
N GLU A 97 18.93 -10.73 12.08
CA GLU A 97 18.43 -11.92 12.78
C GLU A 97 18.03 -13.04 11.81
N LEU A 98 17.45 -12.71 10.65
CA LEU A 98 17.13 -13.69 9.61
C LEU A 98 18.42 -14.22 8.97
N GLU A 99 19.34 -13.35 8.57
CA GLU A 99 20.65 -13.76 8.03
C GLU A 99 21.39 -14.68 9.01
N ALA A 100 21.50 -14.27 10.27
CA ALA A 100 22.17 -15.08 11.28
C ALA A 100 21.50 -16.45 11.50
N ALA A 101 20.17 -16.53 11.41
CA ALA A 101 19.45 -17.80 11.53
C ALA A 101 19.74 -18.74 10.35
N LEU A 102 19.86 -18.18 9.13
CA LEU A 102 20.20 -18.91 7.91
C LEU A 102 21.67 -19.37 7.92
N ASP A 103 22.60 -18.47 8.27
CA ASP A 103 24.02 -18.79 8.41
C ASP A 103 24.25 -19.91 9.43
N SER A 104 23.56 -19.82 10.59
CA SER A 104 23.68 -20.86 11.62
C SER A 104 23.16 -22.21 11.13
N PHE A 105 22.10 -22.23 10.32
CA PHE A 105 21.59 -23.45 9.70
C PHE A 105 22.57 -24.03 8.67
N ASP A 106 23.22 -23.20 7.86
CA ASP A 106 24.23 -23.66 6.91
C ASP A 106 25.46 -24.27 7.63
N GLU A 107 25.77 -23.82 8.84
CA GLU A 107 26.85 -24.36 9.67
C GLU A 107 26.53 -25.71 10.32
N ASP A 108 25.35 -25.87 10.93
CA ASP A 108 25.02 -27.03 11.78
C ASP A 108 23.86 -27.91 11.28
N GLY A 109 23.07 -27.44 10.31
CA GLY A 109 21.92 -28.14 9.75
C GLY A 109 20.74 -28.30 10.70
N ASP A 110 20.65 -27.50 11.77
CA ASP A 110 19.56 -27.57 12.76
C ASP A 110 18.25 -26.99 12.20
N GLU A 111 17.53 -27.83 11.47
CA GLU A 111 16.24 -27.49 10.84
C GLU A 111 15.19 -27.06 11.87
N LEU A 112 15.14 -27.69 13.05
CA LEU A 112 14.14 -27.38 14.07
C LEU A 112 14.32 -25.96 14.60
N ARG A 113 15.57 -25.55 14.88
CA ARG A 113 15.86 -24.19 15.34
C ARG A 113 15.48 -23.14 14.30
N LEU A 114 15.72 -23.41 13.01
CA LEU A 114 15.33 -22.50 11.94
C LEU A 114 13.81 -22.42 11.80
N LEU A 115 13.11 -23.54 11.83
CA LEU A 115 11.64 -23.57 11.76
C LEU A 115 11.00 -22.81 12.94
N ASP A 116 11.50 -23.00 14.16
CA ASP A 116 11.04 -22.26 15.35
C ASP A 116 11.22 -20.73 15.16
N TYR A 117 12.35 -20.30 14.60
CA TYR A 117 12.60 -18.90 14.28
C TYR A 117 11.58 -18.35 13.27
N LEU A 118 11.34 -19.09 12.18
CA LEU A 118 10.41 -18.69 11.12
C LEU A 118 8.97 -18.58 11.63
N GLU A 119 8.52 -19.53 12.44
CA GLU A 119 7.19 -19.54 13.03
C GLU A 119 6.98 -18.32 13.95
N VAL A 120 7.90 -18.08 14.89
CA VAL A 120 7.84 -16.94 15.79
C VAL A 120 7.82 -15.61 15.01
N ARG A 121 8.59 -15.52 13.93
CA ARG A 121 8.62 -14.30 13.10
C ARG A 121 7.30 -14.11 12.34
N ARG A 122 6.76 -15.18 11.76
CA ARG A 122 5.49 -15.19 11.03
C ARG A 122 4.34 -14.76 11.94
N GLU A 123 4.24 -15.32 13.13
CA GLU A 123 3.20 -14.97 14.11
C GLU A 123 3.23 -13.48 14.46
N LYS A 124 4.43 -12.92 14.70
CA LYS A 124 4.58 -11.49 14.98
C LYS A 124 4.10 -10.62 13.83
N ILE A 125 4.44 -10.97 12.59
CA ILE A 125 4.00 -10.21 11.40
C ILE A 125 2.48 -10.28 11.26
N LEU A 126 1.90 -11.47 11.40
CA LEU A 126 0.45 -11.66 11.33
C LEU A 126 -0.28 -10.90 12.44
N GLN A 127 0.28 -10.86 13.66
CA GLN A 127 -0.26 -10.07 14.76
C GLN A 127 -0.27 -8.57 14.45
N VAL A 128 0.80 -8.05 13.84
CA VAL A 128 0.86 -6.64 13.40
C VAL A 128 -0.18 -6.35 12.33
N LEU A 129 -0.31 -7.23 11.32
CA LEU A 129 -1.33 -7.10 10.28
C LEU A 129 -2.74 -7.11 10.85
N GLN A 130 -3.03 -8.04 11.77
CA GLN A 130 -4.33 -8.14 12.42
C GLN A 130 -4.64 -6.88 13.24
N SER A 131 -3.69 -6.44 14.08
CA SER A 131 -3.84 -5.22 14.88
C SER A 131 -4.07 -3.98 14.00
N TYR A 132 -3.40 -3.91 12.85
CA TYR A 132 -3.58 -2.83 11.91
C TYR A 132 -4.96 -2.89 11.23
N ALA A 133 -5.41 -4.08 10.81
CA ALA A 133 -6.72 -4.29 10.20
C ALA A 133 -7.89 -4.01 11.14
N ASP A 134 -7.72 -4.26 12.44
CA ASP A 134 -8.72 -3.98 13.47
C ASP A 134 -8.84 -2.48 13.82
N THR A 135 -7.90 -1.66 13.34
CA THR A 135 -7.95 -0.20 13.55
C THR A 135 -9.03 0.41 12.66
N THR A 136 -10.07 0.95 13.28
CA THR A 136 -11.15 1.64 12.56
C THR A 136 -10.73 3.07 12.22
N LEU A 137 -10.61 3.38 10.94
CA LEU A 137 -10.43 4.74 10.44
C LEU A 137 -11.80 5.34 10.10
N VAL A 138 -12.03 6.59 10.50
CA VAL A 138 -13.23 7.32 10.08
C VAL A 138 -13.03 7.80 8.64
N ALA A 139 -14.09 7.88 7.83
CA ALA A 139 -13.97 8.23 6.42
C ALA A 139 -13.30 9.59 6.18
N GLU A 140 -13.49 10.54 7.11
CA GLU A 140 -12.88 11.87 7.10
C GLU A 140 -11.36 11.84 7.38
N GLU A 141 -10.83 10.74 7.91
CA GLU A 141 -9.40 10.56 8.20
C GLU A 141 -8.63 9.91 7.03
N VAL A 142 -9.33 9.50 5.97
CA VAL A 142 -8.73 8.89 4.80
C VAL A 142 -8.10 9.98 3.92
N THR A 143 -6.81 10.20 4.11
CA THR A 143 -5.99 11.08 3.26
C THR A 143 -5.21 10.29 2.20
N LEU A 144 -4.64 11.00 1.22
CA LEU A 144 -3.74 10.39 0.23
C LEU A 144 -2.57 9.66 0.90
N GLU A 145 -1.98 10.27 1.91
CA GLU A 145 -0.86 9.72 2.68
C GLU A 145 -1.30 8.46 3.45
N SER A 146 -2.52 8.42 3.97
CA SER A 146 -3.07 7.23 4.62
C SER A 146 -3.21 6.05 3.64
N VAL A 147 -3.65 6.32 2.40
CA VAL A 147 -3.80 5.30 1.34
C VAL A 147 -2.43 4.80 0.85
N VAL A 148 -1.49 5.71 0.60
CA VAL A 148 -0.12 5.34 0.20
C VAL A 148 0.59 4.58 1.32
N GLY A 149 0.49 5.08 2.56
CA GLY A 149 1.05 4.42 3.74
C GLY A 149 0.48 3.03 3.96
N HIS A 150 -0.84 2.85 3.78
CA HIS A 150 -1.49 1.55 3.83
C HIS A 150 -0.87 0.58 2.82
N ARG A 151 -0.79 0.95 1.54
CA ARG A 151 -0.26 0.08 0.48
C ARG A 151 1.19 -0.31 0.71
N LEU A 152 2.05 0.65 1.07
CA LEU A 152 3.47 0.38 1.33
C LEU A 152 3.66 -0.51 2.56
N LEU A 153 2.86 -0.29 3.62
CA LEU A 153 2.87 -1.11 4.82
C LEU A 153 2.48 -2.56 4.50
N THR A 154 1.32 -2.76 3.86
CA THR A 154 0.82 -4.11 3.56
C THR A 154 1.76 -4.84 2.62
N GLU A 155 2.24 -4.20 1.56
CA GLU A 155 3.21 -4.81 0.62
C GLU A 155 4.54 -5.14 1.33
N GLY A 156 5.00 -4.26 2.23
CA GLY A 156 6.22 -4.52 3.01
C GLY A 156 6.11 -5.73 3.92
N LEU A 157 4.97 -5.89 4.60
CA LEU A 157 4.70 -7.05 5.46
C LEU A 157 4.47 -8.32 4.64
N GLU A 158 3.82 -8.23 3.48
CA GLU A 158 3.65 -9.35 2.53
C GLU A 158 5.00 -9.83 1.97
N CYS A 159 5.92 -8.91 1.64
CA CYS A 159 7.28 -9.27 1.21
C CYS A 159 8.03 -10.04 2.33
N TRP A 160 7.85 -9.65 3.59
CA TRP A 160 8.41 -10.38 4.73
C TRP A 160 7.79 -11.78 4.90
N LEU A 161 6.47 -11.91 4.80
CA LEU A 161 5.83 -13.23 4.83
C LEU A 161 6.32 -14.11 3.68
N LYS A 162 6.53 -13.51 2.50
CA LYS A 162 7.07 -14.21 1.33
C LYS A 162 8.51 -14.67 1.55
N ALA A 163 9.34 -13.85 2.21
CA ALA A 163 10.70 -14.24 2.57
C ALA A 163 10.71 -15.50 3.44
N LEU A 164 9.87 -15.54 4.48
CA LEU A 164 9.76 -16.70 5.38
C LEU A 164 9.24 -17.95 4.64
N GLU A 165 8.24 -17.80 3.77
CA GLU A 165 7.74 -18.88 2.92
C GLU A 165 8.84 -19.42 1.98
N LEU A 166 9.65 -18.55 1.39
CA LEU A 166 10.75 -18.97 0.52
C LEU A 166 11.80 -19.79 1.27
N VAL A 167 12.11 -19.44 2.52
CA VAL A 167 13.01 -20.27 3.37
C VAL A 167 12.41 -21.66 3.59
N GLU A 168 11.12 -21.75 3.96
CA GLU A 168 10.44 -23.04 4.17
C GLU A 168 10.42 -23.91 2.90
N VAL A 169 10.16 -23.30 1.75
CA VAL A 169 10.16 -24.00 0.45
C VAL A 169 11.57 -24.53 0.13
N SER A 170 12.60 -23.71 0.32
CA SER A 170 14.01 -24.10 0.13
C SER A 170 14.41 -25.27 1.05
N LEU A 171 13.98 -25.26 2.32
CA LEU A 171 14.18 -26.38 3.25
C LEU A 171 13.53 -27.68 2.75
N GLN A 172 12.26 -27.61 2.31
CA GLN A 172 11.53 -28.77 1.78
C GLN A 172 12.18 -29.35 0.52
N GLN A 173 12.74 -28.49 -0.32
CA GLN A 173 13.41 -28.89 -1.57
C GLN A 173 14.87 -29.31 -1.36
N ARG A 174 15.41 -29.12 -0.14
CA ARG A 174 16.83 -29.31 0.19
C ARG A 174 17.75 -28.47 -0.70
N ASP A 175 17.28 -27.29 -1.09
CA ASP A 175 18.04 -26.29 -1.83
C ASP A 175 18.47 -25.20 -0.84
N ALA A 176 19.76 -25.15 -0.51
CA ALA A 176 20.30 -24.19 0.46
C ALA A 176 20.61 -22.83 -0.20
N SER A 177 19.70 -22.34 -1.04
CA SER A 177 19.77 -21.01 -1.63
C SER A 177 18.82 -20.08 -0.91
N TRP A 178 19.39 -19.08 -0.23
CA TRP A 178 18.65 -18.08 0.54
C TRP A 178 18.53 -16.73 -0.17
N GLU A 179 19.12 -16.58 -1.37
CA GLU A 179 19.16 -15.31 -2.10
C GLU A 179 17.75 -14.72 -2.27
N GLY A 180 16.80 -15.53 -2.76
CA GLY A 180 15.42 -15.06 -2.97
C GLY A 180 14.67 -14.71 -1.68
N SER A 181 14.94 -15.38 -0.56
CA SER A 181 14.31 -15.04 0.71
C SER A 181 14.90 -13.75 1.29
N LEU A 182 16.22 -13.57 1.21
CA LEU A 182 16.91 -12.35 1.65
C LEU A 182 16.52 -11.13 0.80
N GLU A 183 16.41 -11.27 -0.53
CA GLU A 183 15.92 -10.20 -1.41
C GLU A 183 14.49 -9.78 -1.07
N ALA A 184 13.61 -10.75 -0.79
CA ALA A 184 12.23 -10.47 -0.38
C ALA A 184 12.17 -9.75 0.97
N ALA A 185 13.01 -10.16 1.95
CA ALA A 185 13.11 -9.50 3.25
C ALA A 185 13.68 -8.08 3.13
N GLU A 186 14.70 -7.87 2.29
CA GLU A 186 15.26 -6.55 1.98
C GLU A 186 14.17 -5.62 1.41
N ARG A 187 13.45 -6.08 0.37
CA ARG A 187 12.34 -5.32 -0.22
C ARG A 187 11.29 -4.97 0.82
N GLY A 188 10.93 -5.93 1.68
CA GLY A 188 10.02 -5.71 2.80
C GLY A 188 10.48 -4.58 3.71
N ASN A 189 11.72 -4.64 4.20
CA ASN A 189 12.30 -3.61 5.06
C ASN A 189 12.33 -2.23 4.42
N ARG A 190 12.72 -2.14 3.15
CA ARG A 190 12.78 -0.87 2.42
C ARG A 190 11.41 -0.20 2.34
N LEU A 191 10.36 -0.96 2.05
CA LEU A 191 8.99 -0.46 2.01
C LEU A 191 8.48 -0.04 3.40
N LEU A 192 8.78 -0.82 4.44
CA LEU A 192 8.40 -0.49 5.82
C LEU A 192 9.07 0.81 6.30
N LEU A 193 10.33 1.03 5.96
CA LEU A 193 11.04 2.28 6.29
C LEU A 193 10.54 3.48 5.49
N ALA A 194 10.21 3.28 4.21
CA ALA A 194 9.55 4.32 3.42
C ALA A 194 8.19 4.72 4.05
N THR A 195 7.43 3.74 4.53
CA THR A 195 6.17 3.96 5.27
C THR A 195 6.41 4.78 6.55
N GLN A 196 7.45 4.44 7.33
CA GLN A 196 7.80 5.21 8.53
C GLN A 196 8.20 6.65 8.20
N LYS A 197 8.96 6.87 7.12
CA LYS A 197 9.32 8.22 6.67
C LYS A 197 8.09 9.02 6.21
N LEU A 198 7.13 8.39 5.54
CA LEU A 198 5.86 9.02 5.19
C LEU A 198 5.10 9.45 6.44
N HIS A 199 5.01 8.57 7.45
CA HIS A 199 4.38 8.90 8.72
C HIS A 199 5.05 10.10 9.41
N LEU A 200 6.39 10.13 9.46
CA LEU A 200 7.14 11.26 10.01
C LEU A 200 6.89 12.56 9.26
N ARG A 201 6.81 12.51 7.92
CA ARG A 201 6.46 13.67 7.08
C ARG A 201 5.09 14.23 7.46
N VAL A 202 4.07 13.37 7.52
CA VAL A 202 2.70 13.77 7.90
C VAL A 202 2.65 14.36 9.31
N ALA A 203 3.30 13.72 10.28
CA ALA A 203 3.35 14.21 11.65
C ALA A 203 4.02 15.60 11.76
N SER A 204 5.07 15.86 10.97
CA SER A 204 5.74 17.15 10.95
C SER A 204 4.88 18.28 10.37
N GLN A 205 4.01 17.97 9.41
CA GLN A 205 3.10 18.93 8.79
C GLN A 205 1.96 19.30 9.74
N ALA A 206 1.35 18.30 10.40
CA ALA A 206 0.27 18.53 11.37
C ALA A 206 0.71 19.40 12.57
N CYS A 207 1.96 19.26 13.04
CA CYS A 207 2.50 20.11 14.10
C CYS A 207 2.75 21.56 13.68
N SER A 208 2.96 21.83 12.38
CA SER A 208 3.24 23.17 11.88
C SER A 208 1.98 24.03 11.79
N GLU A 209 0.83 23.44 11.46
CA GLU A 209 -0.44 24.16 11.26
C GLU A 209 -0.99 24.75 12.56
N ILE A 210 -0.82 24.04 13.68
CA ILE A 210 -1.24 24.49 15.02
C ILE A 210 -0.49 25.76 15.48
N ARG A 211 0.72 26.01 14.96
CA ARG A 211 1.51 27.21 15.32
C ARG A 211 1.13 28.46 14.52
N THR A 212 0.60 28.31 13.31
CA THR A 212 0.21 29.45 12.47
C THR A 212 -1.13 30.07 12.85
N GLU A 213 -2.02 29.32 13.49
CA GLU A 213 -3.29 29.88 14.00
C GLU A 213 -3.15 30.66 15.31
N GLY A 214 -2.00 30.57 16.00
CA GLY A 214 -1.73 31.27 17.26
C GLY A 214 -0.99 32.61 17.13
N ALA A 215 -0.66 33.06 15.92
CA ALA A 215 0.18 34.25 15.68
C ALA A 215 -0.54 35.42 14.99
N VAL A 216 -1.88 35.38 14.92
CA VAL A 216 -2.71 36.49 14.43
C VAL A 216 -3.70 36.89 15.52
N LEU A 217 -3.20 37.55 16.57
CA LEU A 217 -3.95 38.49 17.41
C LEU A 217 -3.02 39.63 17.85
#